data_AF-A0A346C876-F1
#
_entry.id   AF-A0A346C876-F1
#
_cell.length_a   1.000
_cell.length_b   1.000
_cell.length_c   1.000
_cell.angle_alpha   90.00
_cell.angle_beta   90.00
_cell.angle_gamma   90.00
#
_symmetry.space_group_name_H-M   'P 1'
#
loop_
_entity.id
_entity.type
_entity.pdbx_description
1 polymer ?
#
loop_
_entity_poly.entity_id
_entity_poly.type
_entity_poly.pdbx_seq_one_letter_code
_entity_poly.pdbx_strand_id
1 'polypeptide(L)'
;MHAIMRRPVFRKSAVASLAAAGAAAVTLTLAPSPAHAAEPAKASTAQTQAQTDKIKAIVKAGEKKHGDDLEGWIRTALDVMDAKNIPGTYEGLHRNIMRESSGNPNAQNNWDVNAQNGIPSKGLLQTIQPTFEAYHVKGTKDSITDPVANIVAACNYAADKYGSMDNVDSAY
;
A
#
# COMPACT_ATOMS: atom_id res chain seq x y z
N MET A 1 -46.86 -11.98 42.14
CA MET A 1 -47.60 -11.02 41.30
C MET A 1 -46.93 -9.67 41.46
N HIS A 2 -46.23 -9.17 40.43
CA HIS A 2 -45.93 -7.76 40.11
C HIS A 2 -45.04 -7.78 38.86
N ALA A 3 -45.62 -7.39 37.72
CA ALA A 3 -44.97 -7.21 36.44
C ALA A 3 -44.77 -5.71 36.19
N ILE A 4 -43.67 -5.29 35.55
CA ILE A 4 -43.46 -4.07 34.71
C ILE A 4 -42.04 -4.22 34.11
N MET A 5 -41.92 -4.81 32.92
CA MET A 5 -41.82 -4.18 31.60
C MET A 5 -40.45 -3.53 31.29
N ARG A 6 -39.57 -4.32 30.66
CA ARG A 6 -38.37 -3.84 29.95
C ARG A 6 -38.78 -3.23 28.62
N ARG A 7 -38.34 -2.00 28.33
CA ARG A 7 -38.50 -1.34 27.02
C ARG A 7 -37.32 -1.70 26.10
N PRO A 8 -37.53 -2.27 24.91
CA PRO A 8 -36.50 -2.34 23.88
C PRO A 8 -36.47 -1.04 23.06
N VAL A 9 -35.28 -0.43 22.92
CA VAL A 9 -35.05 0.69 21.99
C VAL A 9 -34.58 0.11 20.67
N PHE A 10 -35.50 -0.03 19.71
CA PHE A 10 -35.18 -0.31 18.31
C PHE A 10 -34.78 1.01 17.62
N ARG A 11 -33.53 1.13 17.15
CA ARG A 11 -33.14 2.14 16.16
C ARG A 11 -33.14 1.50 14.78
N LYS A 12 -33.88 2.16 13.88
CA LYS A 12 -34.22 1.72 12.52
C LYS A 12 -33.00 1.71 11.61
N SER A 13 -32.93 0.67 10.80
CA SER A 13 -32.01 0.46 9.68
C SER A 13 -32.25 1.45 8.53
N ALA A 14 -31.20 1.76 7.77
CA ALA A 14 -31.31 2.07 6.35
C ALA A 14 -30.09 1.48 5.62
N VAL A 15 -30.30 0.32 5.01
CA VAL A 15 -29.42 -0.29 4.01
C VAL A 15 -30.01 0.14 2.67
N ALA A 16 -29.29 0.94 1.90
CA ALA A 16 -29.67 1.28 0.53
C ALA A 16 -28.86 0.40 -0.43
N SER A 17 -29.42 -0.76 -0.77
CA SER A 17 -29.00 -1.61 -1.88
C SER A 17 -29.65 -1.10 -3.16
N LEU A 18 -28.86 -0.63 -4.12
CA LEU A 18 -29.34 -0.36 -5.48
C LEU A 18 -28.93 -1.53 -6.37
N ALA A 19 -29.87 -2.44 -6.60
CA ALA A 19 -29.82 -3.40 -7.70
C ALA A 19 -30.59 -2.80 -8.88
N ALA A 20 -29.97 -2.73 -10.05
CA ALA A 20 -30.65 -2.47 -11.31
C ALA A 20 -30.28 -3.58 -12.29
N ALA A 21 -31.21 -4.51 -12.49
CA ALA A 21 -31.22 -5.46 -13.58
C ALA A 21 -31.71 -4.76 -14.86
N GLY A 22 -31.11 -5.10 -16.00
CA GLY A 22 -31.57 -4.63 -17.31
C GLY A 22 -30.87 -5.38 -18.44
N ALA A 23 -31.41 -6.54 -18.80
CA ALA A 23 -31.06 -7.25 -20.02
C ALA A 23 -31.77 -6.61 -21.21
N ALA A 24 -31.04 -6.26 -22.26
CA ALA A 24 -31.60 -5.97 -23.58
C ALA A 24 -30.68 -6.56 -24.64
N ALA A 25 -31.12 -7.67 -25.24
CA ALA A 25 -30.54 -8.20 -26.46
C ALA A 25 -31.09 -7.39 -27.65
N VAL A 26 -30.20 -6.79 -28.45
CA VAL A 26 -30.51 -6.23 -29.77
C VAL A 26 -29.43 -6.70 -30.73
N THR A 27 -29.82 -7.55 -31.68
CA THR A 27 -29.03 -7.88 -32.87
C THR A 27 -29.60 -7.12 -34.06
N LEU A 28 -28.88 -6.13 -34.62
CA LEU A 28 -28.91 -5.84 -36.07
C LEU A 28 -27.83 -4.84 -36.53
N THR A 29 -27.17 -5.21 -37.64
CA THR A 29 -26.49 -4.43 -38.70
C THR A 29 -25.14 -3.74 -38.47
N LEU A 30 -24.17 -4.19 -39.30
CA LEU A 30 -22.92 -3.52 -39.68
C LEU A 30 -23.16 -2.11 -40.25
N ALA A 31 -22.48 -1.11 -39.68
CA ALA A 31 -21.87 0.02 -40.39
C ALA A 31 -20.86 0.74 -39.47
N PRO A 32 -19.69 1.20 -39.95
CA PRO A 32 -18.69 1.87 -39.11
C PRO A 32 -18.98 3.38 -39.04
N SER A 33 -19.26 3.89 -37.84
CA SER A 33 -19.21 5.33 -37.56
C SER A 33 -17.99 5.64 -36.68
N PRO A 34 -17.09 6.54 -37.12
CA PRO A 34 -16.01 7.03 -36.27
C PRO A 34 -16.55 8.07 -35.30
N ALA A 35 -15.80 8.30 -34.21
CA ALA A 35 -16.06 9.33 -33.20
C ALA A 35 -17.07 8.94 -32.10
N HIS A 36 -16.59 8.14 -31.14
CA HIS A 36 -16.72 8.55 -29.75
C HIS A 36 -15.32 8.79 -29.19
N ALA A 37 -15.13 10.03 -28.73
CA ALA A 37 -13.88 10.56 -28.25
C ALA A 37 -13.33 9.72 -27.09
N ALA A 38 -12.05 9.42 -27.19
CA ALA A 38 -11.23 8.89 -26.11
C ALA A 38 -11.16 9.92 -24.97
N GLU A 39 -12.07 9.84 -24.00
CA GLU A 39 -11.92 10.55 -22.73
C GLU A 39 -12.31 9.68 -21.52
N PRO A 40 -11.53 8.63 -21.23
CA PRO A 40 -11.30 8.24 -19.83
C PRO A 40 -9.81 8.21 -19.45
N ALA A 41 -8.89 8.31 -20.41
CA ALA A 41 -7.44 8.18 -20.15
C ALA A 41 -6.82 9.41 -19.45
N LYS A 42 -7.31 10.63 -19.73
CA LYS A 42 -6.74 11.88 -19.19
C LYS A 42 -7.09 12.13 -17.72
N ALA A 43 -8.29 11.78 -17.28
CA ALA A 43 -8.71 11.95 -15.88
C ALA A 43 -7.99 10.96 -14.94
N SER A 44 -7.84 9.70 -15.36
CA SER A 44 -7.14 8.65 -14.59
C SER A 44 -5.63 8.93 -14.46
N THR A 45 -5.00 9.44 -15.53
CA THR A 45 -3.59 9.84 -15.50
C THR A 45 -3.36 11.11 -14.67
N ALA A 46 -4.24 12.11 -14.74
CA ALA A 46 -4.16 13.32 -13.92
C ALA A 46 -4.29 13.02 -12.41
N GLN A 47 -5.20 12.11 -12.03
CA GLN A 47 -5.35 11.67 -10.64
C GLN A 47 -4.12 10.88 -10.14
N THR A 48 -3.55 10.03 -10.99
CA THR A 48 -2.32 9.29 -10.69
C THR A 48 -1.12 10.23 -10.52
N GLN A 49 -1.04 11.28 -11.34
CA GLN A 49 0.03 12.28 -11.27
C GLN A 49 -0.08 13.12 -9.99
N ALA A 50 -1.28 13.65 -9.69
CA ALA A 50 -1.52 14.43 -8.48
C ALA A 50 -1.22 13.61 -7.20
N GLN A 51 -1.55 12.33 -7.18
CA GLN A 51 -1.20 11.44 -6.07
C GLN A 51 0.31 11.25 -5.97
N THR A 52 1.01 11.00 -7.08
CA THR A 52 2.47 10.84 -7.10
C THR A 52 3.16 12.10 -6.57
N ASP A 53 2.71 13.28 -6.98
CA ASP A 53 3.28 14.55 -6.54
C ASP A 53 3.00 14.81 -5.05
N LYS A 54 1.82 14.41 -4.55
CA LYS A 54 1.52 14.43 -3.10
C LYS A 54 2.47 13.53 -2.32
N ILE A 55 2.71 12.30 -2.77
CA ILE A 55 3.63 11.38 -2.07
C ILE A 55 5.06 11.92 -2.08
N LYS A 56 5.55 12.46 -3.19
CA LYS A 56 6.87 13.12 -3.26
C LYS A 56 6.97 14.27 -2.25
N ALA A 57 5.92 15.07 -2.11
CA ALA A 57 5.88 16.16 -1.15
C ALA A 57 5.92 15.65 0.30
N ILE A 58 5.22 14.56 0.60
CA ILE A 58 5.25 13.90 1.92
C ILE A 58 6.66 13.39 2.23
N VAL A 59 7.28 12.63 1.32
CA VAL A 59 8.65 12.12 1.51
C VAL A 59 9.62 13.27 1.78
N LYS A 60 9.59 14.31 0.95
CA LYS A 60 10.46 15.49 1.12
C LYS A 60 10.23 16.24 2.44
N ALA A 61 8.98 16.31 2.90
CA ALA A 61 8.65 16.92 4.18
C ALA A 61 9.11 16.04 5.35
N GLY A 62 8.92 14.72 5.25
CA GLY A 62 9.34 13.74 6.24
C GLY A 62 10.86 13.69 6.42
N GLU A 63 11.62 13.62 5.32
CA GLU A 63 13.09 13.66 5.33
C GLU A 63 13.63 14.91 6.08
N LYS A 64 12.97 16.06 5.92
CA LYS A 64 13.33 17.29 6.62
C LYS A 64 12.92 17.31 8.10
N LYS A 65 11.77 16.71 8.41
CA LYS A 65 11.15 16.78 9.74
C LYS A 65 11.73 15.74 10.70
N HIS A 66 11.96 14.53 10.20
CA HIS A 66 12.26 13.37 11.03
C HIS A 66 13.73 12.96 10.99
N GLY A 67 14.52 13.46 10.04
CA GLY A 67 15.95 13.17 9.93
C GLY A 67 16.29 12.02 8.98
N ASP A 68 17.59 11.75 8.84
CA ASP A 68 18.16 10.71 7.97
C ASP A 68 18.77 9.57 8.79
N ASP A 69 17.93 8.95 9.62
CA ASP A 69 18.25 7.79 10.45
C ASP A 69 17.06 6.83 10.53
N LEU A 70 17.20 5.71 11.24
CA LEU A 70 16.17 4.67 11.32
C LEU A 70 14.81 5.22 11.80
N GLU A 71 14.81 6.04 12.85
CA GLU A 71 13.60 6.69 13.36
C GLU A 71 12.97 7.59 12.29
N GLY A 72 13.80 8.40 11.63
CA GLY A 72 13.41 9.31 10.56
C GLY A 72 12.79 8.60 9.37
N TRP A 73 13.39 7.50 8.95
CA TRP A 73 12.92 6.68 7.84
C TRP A 73 11.60 5.99 8.17
N ILE A 74 11.44 5.41 9.36
CA ILE A 74 10.17 4.78 9.78
C ILE A 74 9.05 5.82 9.84
N ARG A 75 9.29 6.99 10.43
CA ARG A 75 8.27 8.05 10.54
C ARG A 75 7.86 8.60 9.17
N THR A 76 8.83 8.81 8.29
CA THR A 76 8.56 9.22 6.91
C THR A 76 7.77 8.15 6.15
N ALA A 77 8.10 6.87 6.34
CA ALA A 77 7.35 5.78 5.74
C ALA A 77 5.91 5.72 6.26
N LEU A 78 5.70 5.90 7.57
CA LEU A 78 4.35 5.98 8.16
C LEU A 78 3.51 7.12 7.56
N ASP A 79 4.10 8.30 7.33
CA ASP A 79 3.41 9.42 6.68
C ASP A 79 2.97 9.06 5.24
N VAL A 80 3.81 8.34 4.49
CA VAL A 80 3.49 7.85 3.14
C VAL A 80 2.42 6.76 3.18
N MET A 81 2.53 5.83 4.14
CA MET A 81 1.61 4.73 4.36
C MET A 81 0.21 5.24 4.69
N ASP A 82 0.09 6.22 5.59
CA ASP A 82 -1.19 6.87 5.93
C ASP A 82 -1.83 7.48 4.67
N ALA A 83 -1.07 8.22 3.88
CA ALA A 83 -1.56 8.83 2.63
C ALA A 83 -2.01 7.80 1.57
N LYS A 84 -1.59 6.53 1.70
CA LYS A 84 -1.94 5.41 0.82
C LYS A 84 -2.89 4.40 1.45
N ASN A 85 -3.32 4.62 2.70
CA ASN A 85 -4.10 3.67 3.50
C ASN A 85 -3.40 2.30 3.65
N ILE A 86 -2.08 2.30 3.80
CA ILE A 86 -1.30 1.08 4.09
C ILE A 86 -1.20 0.97 5.62
N PRO A 87 -1.78 -0.05 6.26
CA PRO A 87 -1.76 -0.19 7.71
C PRO A 87 -0.40 -0.63 8.25
N GLY A 88 0.02 -0.04 9.36
CA GLY A 88 1.16 -0.48 10.16
C GLY A 88 1.48 0.51 11.28
N THR A 89 2.26 0.05 12.26
CA THR A 89 2.68 0.86 13.40
C THR A 89 4.19 1.04 13.46
N TYR A 90 4.64 2.09 14.18
CA TYR A 90 6.05 2.30 14.45
C TYR A 90 6.72 1.03 15.03
N GLU A 91 6.09 0.43 16.04
CA GLU A 91 6.63 -0.75 16.72
C GLU A 91 6.69 -1.98 15.81
N GLY A 92 5.66 -2.20 14.99
CA GLY A 92 5.66 -3.28 14.00
C GLY A 92 6.78 -3.12 12.99
N LEU A 93 6.94 -1.92 12.44
CA LEU A 93 8.02 -1.61 11.49
C LEU A 93 9.39 -1.78 12.16
N HIS A 94 9.61 -1.15 13.31
CA HIS A 94 10.88 -1.18 14.03
C HIS A 94 11.28 -2.62 14.40
N ARG A 95 10.38 -3.42 14.98
CA ARG A 95 10.66 -4.83 15.33
C ARG A 95 11.07 -5.65 14.12
N ASN A 96 10.35 -5.52 13.01
CA ASN A 96 10.65 -6.27 11.79
C ASN A 96 11.99 -5.83 11.20
N ILE A 97 12.24 -4.52 11.08
CA ILE A 97 13.52 -3.98 10.56
C ILE A 97 14.71 -4.46 11.38
N MET A 98 14.60 -4.44 12.71
CA MET A 98 15.69 -4.88 13.58
C MET A 98 16.00 -6.37 13.43
N ARG A 99 14.98 -7.21 13.20
CA ARG A 99 15.16 -8.63 12.92
C ARG A 99 15.77 -8.88 11.54
N GLU A 100 15.31 -8.16 10.51
CA GLU A 100 15.70 -8.39 9.12
C GLU A 100 17.09 -7.84 8.77
N SER A 101 17.44 -6.65 9.29
CA SER A 101 18.65 -5.94 8.83
C SER A 101 19.44 -5.27 9.95
N SER A 102 18.97 -5.33 11.20
CA SER A 102 19.52 -4.53 12.32
C SER A 102 19.59 -3.03 11.99
N GLY A 103 18.66 -2.55 11.17
CA GLY A 103 18.58 -1.14 10.75
C GLY A 103 19.52 -0.75 9.60
N ASN A 104 20.15 -1.72 8.92
CA ASN A 104 21.06 -1.44 7.80
C ASN A 104 20.29 -1.35 6.46
N PRO A 105 20.15 -0.17 5.84
CA PRO A 105 19.43 -0.02 4.57
C PRO A 105 20.16 -0.65 3.37
N ASN A 106 21.44 -1.00 3.52
CA ASN A 106 22.24 -1.65 2.50
C ASN A 106 22.43 -3.17 2.77
N ALA A 107 21.67 -3.75 3.71
CA ALA A 107 21.70 -5.18 3.95
C ALA A 107 21.32 -5.97 2.69
N GLN A 108 22.04 -7.06 2.42
CA GLN A 108 21.77 -7.96 1.29
C GLN A 108 22.05 -9.40 1.70
N ASN A 109 21.10 -10.30 1.49
CA ASN A 109 21.31 -11.73 1.67
C ASN A 109 21.90 -12.34 0.40
N ASN A 110 22.97 -13.13 0.53
CA ASN A 110 23.65 -13.77 -0.60
C ASN A 110 23.64 -15.31 -0.53
N TRP A 111 22.91 -15.91 0.40
CA TRP A 111 23.04 -17.34 0.71
C TRP A 111 21.81 -18.17 0.33
N ASP A 112 20.61 -17.58 0.34
CA ASP A 112 19.36 -18.30 0.10
C ASP A 112 19.13 -18.66 -1.38
N VAL A 113 18.02 -19.34 -1.65
CA VAL A 113 17.63 -19.75 -3.00
C VAL A 113 17.36 -18.56 -3.92
N ASN A 114 16.89 -17.43 -3.38
CA ASN A 114 16.64 -16.23 -4.18
C ASN A 114 17.97 -15.62 -4.63
N ALA A 115 18.96 -15.54 -3.73
CA ALA A 115 20.31 -15.11 -4.04
C ALA A 115 20.98 -16.03 -5.08
N GLN A 116 20.83 -17.35 -4.93
CA GLN A 116 21.31 -18.32 -5.93
C GLN A 116 20.66 -18.12 -7.31
N ASN A 117 19.39 -17.71 -7.33
CA ASN A 117 18.65 -17.36 -8.54
C ASN A 117 18.91 -15.92 -9.03
N GLY A 118 19.83 -15.17 -8.41
CA GLY A 118 20.19 -13.81 -8.82
C GLY A 118 19.22 -12.71 -8.37
N ILE A 119 18.30 -13.02 -7.44
CA ILE A 119 17.30 -12.10 -6.90
C ILE A 119 17.45 -12.01 -5.37
N PRO A 120 18.62 -11.60 -4.85
CA PRO A 120 18.84 -11.54 -3.41
C PRO A 120 17.86 -10.55 -2.74
N SER A 121 17.46 -10.87 -1.51
CA SER A 121 16.72 -9.92 -0.66
C SER A 121 17.62 -8.77 -0.20
N LYS A 122 17.05 -7.56 -0.13
CA LYS A 122 17.79 -6.32 0.15
C LYS A 122 17.02 -5.35 1.04
N GLY A 123 17.78 -4.46 1.68
CA GLY A 123 17.26 -3.32 2.42
C GLY A 123 16.77 -3.66 3.82
N LEU A 124 16.09 -2.69 4.43
CA LEU A 124 15.70 -2.73 5.84
C LEU A 124 14.79 -3.91 6.19
N LEU A 125 13.90 -4.29 5.27
CA LEU A 125 12.94 -5.38 5.42
C LEU A 125 13.21 -6.55 4.47
N GLN A 126 14.47 -6.72 4.02
CA GLN A 126 14.91 -7.87 3.22
C GLN A 126 13.94 -8.23 2.08
N THR A 127 13.56 -7.23 1.29
CA THR A 127 12.63 -7.38 0.17
C THR A 127 13.37 -7.84 -1.09
N ILE A 128 12.75 -8.72 -1.89
CA ILE A 128 13.27 -9.10 -3.21
C ILE A 128 12.79 -8.14 -4.30
N GLN A 129 13.57 -8.00 -5.38
CA GLN A 129 13.30 -7.04 -6.46
C GLN A 129 11.89 -7.16 -7.07
N PRO A 130 11.36 -8.35 -7.42
CA PRO A 130 10.01 -8.48 -7.98
C PRO A 130 8.90 -8.00 -7.02
N THR A 131 9.08 -8.23 -5.72
CA THR A 131 8.14 -7.75 -4.70
C THR A 131 8.20 -6.23 -4.57
N PHE A 132 9.41 -5.66 -4.56
CA PHE A 132 9.58 -4.21 -4.51
C PHE A 132 8.87 -3.55 -5.70
N GLU A 133 9.08 -4.04 -6.92
CA GLU A 133 8.46 -3.51 -8.13
C GLU A 133 6.94 -3.64 -8.12
N ALA A 134 6.41 -4.79 -7.70
CA ALA A 134 4.96 -5.04 -7.66
C ALA A 134 4.24 -4.17 -6.62
N TYR A 135 4.90 -3.84 -5.51
CA TYR A 135 4.29 -3.11 -4.38
C TYR A 135 4.86 -1.70 -4.18
N HIS A 136 5.68 -1.20 -5.10
CA HIS A 136 6.25 0.14 -5.04
C HIS A 136 5.16 1.20 -4.99
N VAL A 137 5.36 2.18 -4.10
CA VAL A 137 4.49 3.35 -4.01
C VAL A 137 5.09 4.48 -4.84
N LYS A 138 4.47 4.74 -6.00
CA LYS A 138 4.83 5.88 -6.86
C LYS A 138 4.93 7.17 -6.07
N GLY A 139 6.09 7.82 -6.17
CA GLY A 139 6.43 9.05 -5.46
C GLY A 139 7.50 8.87 -4.39
N THR A 140 7.78 7.63 -3.95
CA THR A 140 9.04 7.31 -3.25
C THR A 140 10.16 7.09 -4.28
N LYS A 141 11.41 6.97 -3.82
CA LYS A 141 12.56 6.70 -4.71
C LYS A 141 12.40 5.32 -5.36
N ASP A 142 12.93 5.17 -6.58
CA ASP A 142 12.94 3.90 -7.32
C ASP A 142 14.22 3.11 -7.02
N SER A 143 14.39 2.75 -5.74
CA SER A 143 15.54 2.00 -5.26
C SER A 143 15.13 1.11 -4.10
N ILE A 144 15.41 -0.19 -4.20
CA ILE A 144 15.10 -1.16 -3.15
C ILE A 144 15.91 -0.95 -1.86
N THR A 145 17.04 -0.24 -1.92
CA THR A 145 17.84 0.12 -0.73
C THR A 145 17.57 1.54 -0.24
N ASP A 146 16.71 2.33 -0.90
CA ASP A 146 16.21 3.55 -0.29
C ASP A 146 15.33 3.16 0.92
N PRO A 147 15.63 3.68 2.12
CA PRO A 147 15.03 3.19 3.35
C PRO A 147 13.51 3.39 3.37
N VAL A 148 13.03 4.57 2.96
CA VAL A 148 11.60 4.88 2.91
C VAL A 148 10.90 4.04 1.84
N ALA A 149 11.46 3.94 0.63
CA ALA A 149 10.87 3.14 -0.43
C ALA A 149 10.80 1.64 -0.07
N ASN A 150 11.87 1.09 0.53
CA ASN A 150 11.92 -0.30 0.98
C ASN A 150 10.84 -0.59 2.03
N ILE A 151 10.75 0.26 3.07
CA ILE A 151 9.75 0.11 4.13
C ILE A 151 8.33 0.13 3.56
N VAL A 152 8.03 1.16 2.74
CA VAL A 152 6.68 1.34 2.21
C VAL A 152 6.28 0.20 1.28
N ALA A 153 7.18 -0.25 0.40
CA ALA A 153 6.89 -1.37 -0.50
C ALA A 153 6.65 -2.69 0.26
N ALA A 154 7.49 -3.00 1.25
CA ALA A 154 7.33 -4.18 2.10
C ALA A 154 6.03 -4.13 2.93
N CYS A 155 5.67 -2.97 3.49
CA CYS A 155 4.42 -2.81 4.23
C CYS A 155 3.19 -2.90 3.32
N ASN A 156 3.28 -2.42 2.08
CA ASN A 156 2.23 -2.57 1.08
C ASN A 156 2.01 -4.05 0.73
N TYR A 157 3.11 -4.82 0.56
CA TYR A 157 3.04 -6.27 0.42
C TYR A 157 2.41 -6.95 1.64
N ALA A 158 2.85 -6.59 2.84
CA ALA A 158 2.32 -7.16 4.08
C ALA A 158 0.84 -6.84 4.28
N ALA A 159 0.39 -5.64 3.90
CA ALA A 159 -1.02 -5.27 3.93
C ALA A 159 -1.87 -6.17 3.01
N ASP A 160 -1.38 -6.45 1.79
CA ASP A 160 -2.07 -7.32 0.83
C ASP A 160 -2.11 -8.79 1.29
N LYS A 161 -1.03 -9.30 1.90
CA LYS A 161 -0.93 -10.73 2.27
C LYS A 161 -1.40 -11.05 3.69
N TYR A 162 -1.17 -10.14 4.62
CA TYR A 162 -1.32 -10.38 6.06
C TYR A 162 -2.20 -9.33 6.74
N GLY A 163 -2.72 -8.35 5.99
CA GLY A 163 -3.53 -7.26 6.52
C GLY A 163 -2.73 -6.10 7.12
N SER A 164 -1.51 -6.33 7.62
CA SER A 164 -0.56 -5.30 8.06
C SER A 164 0.83 -5.89 8.31
N MET A 165 1.86 -5.05 8.27
CA MET A 165 3.20 -5.38 8.78
C MET A 165 3.18 -5.78 10.27
N ASP A 166 2.21 -5.28 11.04
CA ASP A 166 2.07 -5.63 12.47
C ASP A 166 1.75 -7.11 12.69
N ASN A 167 1.22 -7.80 11.67
CA ASN A 167 0.89 -9.23 11.70
C ASN A 167 2.03 -10.12 11.18
N VAL A 168 3.20 -9.53 10.87
CA VAL A 168 4.38 -10.25 10.37
C VAL A 168 5.29 -10.59 11.54
N ASP A 169 5.28 -11.86 11.94
CA ASP A 169 6.04 -12.34 13.10
C ASP A 169 7.31 -13.12 12.76
N SER A 170 7.47 -13.51 11.50
CA SER A 170 8.59 -14.31 10.99
C SER A 170 9.45 -13.51 10.02
N ALA A 171 10.70 -13.94 9.84
CA ALA A 171 11.58 -13.38 8.82
C ALA A 171 11.08 -13.66 7.40
N TYR A 172 11.39 -12.74 6.47
CA TYR A 172 11.03 -12.85 5.05
C TYR A 172 11.91 -13.84 4.29
#